data_AF-J4H3Y9-F1
#
_entry.id   AF-J4H3Y9-F1
#
_cell.length_a   1.000
_cell.length_b   1.000
_cell.length_c   1.000
_cell.angle_alpha   90.00
_cell.angle_beta   90.00
_cell.angle_gamma   90.00
#
_symmetry.space_group_name_H-M   'P 1'
#
loop_
_entity.id
_entity.type
_entity.pdbx_description
1 polymer ?
#
loop_
_entity_poly.entity_id
_entity_poly.type
_entity_poly.pdbx_seq_one_letter_code
_entity_poly.pdbx_strand_id
1 'polypeptide(L)'
;MAARRSGTIVNIGSVVGEITTPWGGVYAATKAAEQAIFDTLWMECRPFNVSIMHVSSGGVISNIAQNMISRFSLLSDSLYIPCLNITVERINRN
;
A
#
# COMPACT_ATOMS: atom_id res chain seq x y z
N MET A 1 23.48 10.79 -3.81
CA MET A 1 22.57 11.98 -3.88
C MET A 1 23.00 13.07 -2.91
N ALA A 2 23.21 12.75 -1.62
CA ALA A 2 23.67 13.73 -0.63
C ALA A 2 25.00 14.43 -1.00
N ALA A 3 26.04 13.68 -1.39
CA ALA A 3 27.33 14.27 -1.80
C ALA A 3 27.22 15.22 -3.00
N ARG A 4 26.34 14.93 -3.96
CA ARG A 4 26.07 15.79 -5.13
C ARG A 4 25.05 16.91 -4.84
N ARG A 5 24.51 16.98 -3.62
CA ARG A 5 23.47 17.91 -3.18
C ARG A 5 22.30 18.05 -4.17
N SER A 6 21.84 16.93 -4.73
CA SER A 6 20.77 16.93 -5.74
C SER A 6 20.13 15.54 -5.85
N GLY A 7 18.82 15.49 -6.11
CA GLY A 7 18.08 14.26 -6.39
C GLY A 7 16.70 14.25 -5.78
N THR A 8 15.85 13.38 -6.31
CA THR A 8 14.51 13.12 -5.78
C THR A 8 14.35 11.61 -5.56
N ILE A 9 13.86 11.23 -4.39
CA ILE A 9 13.40 9.86 -4.12
C ILE A 9 11.88 9.87 -4.26
N VAL A 10 11.36 9.02 -5.14
CA VAL A 10 9.90 8.87 -5.34
C VAL A 10 9.47 7.52 -4.80
N ASN A 11 8.58 7.53 -3.82
CA ASN A 11 7.99 6.34 -3.23
C ASN A 11 6.60 6.06 -3.79
N ILE A 12 6.28 4.79 -4.06
CA ILE A 12 4.96 4.35 -4.51
C ILE A 12 4.21 3.75 -3.32
N GLY A 13 3.44 4.61 -2.65
CA GLY A 13 2.54 4.26 -1.57
C GLY A 13 1.18 3.79 -2.09
N SER A 14 0.24 3.66 -1.15
CA SER A 14 -1.14 3.30 -1.45
C SER A 14 -2.10 4.03 -0.52
N VAL A 15 -3.27 4.38 -1.05
CA VAL A 15 -4.38 4.96 -0.29
C VAL A 15 -4.79 4.09 0.89
N VAL A 16 -4.50 2.78 0.86
CA VAL A 16 -4.85 1.89 1.97
C VAL A 16 -4.01 2.12 3.24
N GLY A 17 -2.91 2.86 3.15
CA GLY A 17 -2.17 3.32 4.33
C GLY A 17 -2.99 4.34 5.16
N GLU A 18 -3.93 5.04 4.53
CA GLU A 18 -4.80 6.02 5.16
C GLU A 18 -6.23 5.49 5.31
N ILE A 19 -6.73 4.76 4.31
CA ILE A 19 -8.09 4.21 4.24
C ILE A 19 -8.02 2.69 4.12
N THR A 20 -7.96 2.02 5.26
CA THR A 20 -7.83 0.55 5.31
C THR A 20 -9.04 -0.15 4.68
N THR A 21 -8.83 -1.39 4.20
CA THR A 21 -9.92 -2.19 3.64
C THR A 21 -9.96 -3.60 4.24
N PRO A 22 -11.16 -4.23 4.34
CA PRO A 22 -11.31 -5.58 4.87
C PRO A 22 -10.39 -6.61 4.18
N TRP A 23 -9.85 -7.54 4.96
CA TRP A 23 -8.84 -8.54 4.56
C TRP A 23 -7.50 -8.00 4.02
N GLY A 24 -7.32 -6.68 4.01
CA GLY A 24 -6.08 -6.01 3.63
C GLY A 24 -5.24 -5.50 4.82
N GLY A 25 -5.59 -5.86 6.06
CA GLY A 25 -5.07 -5.22 7.28
C GLY A 25 -3.54 -5.21 7.38
N VAL A 26 -2.87 -6.33 7.11
CA VAL A 26 -1.40 -6.40 7.15
C VAL A 26 -0.78 -5.51 6.08
N TYR A 27 -1.29 -5.56 4.85
CA TYR A 27 -0.82 -4.71 3.75
C TYR A 27 -1.04 -3.22 4.05
N ALA A 28 -2.21 -2.86 4.58
CA ALA A 28 -2.53 -1.50 4.99
C ALA A 28 -1.57 -1.00 6.08
N ALA A 29 -1.30 -1.82 7.11
CA ALA A 29 -0.35 -1.50 8.17
C ALA A 29 1.07 -1.28 7.61
N THR A 30 1.52 -2.11 6.64
CA THR A 30 2.82 -1.89 6.00
C THR A 30 2.87 -0.59 5.21
N LYS A 31 1.77 -0.18 4.55
CA LYS A 31 1.70 1.07 3.79
C LYS A 31 1.64 2.31 4.68
N ALA A 32 0.98 2.22 5.84
CA ALA A 32 1.03 3.26 6.86
C ALA A 32 2.44 3.40 7.45
N ALA A 33 3.11 2.28 7.76
CA ALA A 33 4.49 2.31 8.25
C ALA A 33 5.48 2.87 7.21
N GLU A 34 5.32 2.49 5.94
CA GLU A 34 6.08 3.03 4.82
C GLU A 34 5.93 4.56 4.73
N GLN A 35 4.71 5.08 4.83
CA GLN A 35 4.45 6.53 4.81
C GLN A 35 5.21 7.24 5.95
N ALA A 36 5.15 6.72 7.18
CA ALA A 36 5.88 7.29 8.32
C ALA A 36 7.41 7.29 8.11
N ILE A 37 7.95 6.25 7.47
CA ILE A 37 9.39 6.17 7.12
C ILE A 37 9.75 7.27 6.11
N PHE A 38 8.95 7.47 5.07
CA PHE A 38 9.25 8.47 4.05
C PHE A 38 9.05 9.91 4.52
N ASP A 39 8.09 10.16 5.42
CA ASP A 39 7.93 11.46 6.09
C ASP A 39 9.16 11.79 6.94
N THR A 40 9.70 10.80 7.65
CA THR A 40 10.95 10.94 8.42
C THR A 40 12.13 11.22 7.49
N LEU A 41 12.26 10.43 6.42
CA LEU A 41 13.34 10.58 5.44
C LEU A 41 13.31 11.97 4.77
N TRP A 42 12.13 12.55 4.54
CA TRP A 42 12.00 13.91 4.02
C TRP A 42 12.63 14.95 4.94
N MET A 43 12.36 14.86 6.25
CA MET A 43 12.95 15.76 7.24
C MET A 43 14.47 15.61 7.28
N GLU A 44 14.96 14.38 7.28
CA GLU A 44 16.40 14.06 7.34
C GLU A 44 17.16 14.44 6.06
N CYS A 45 16.51 14.37 4.90
CA CYS A 45 17.14 14.65 3.60
C CYS A 45 17.19 16.14 3.26
N ARG A 46 16.37 16.97 3.92
CA ARG A 46 16.26 18.41 3.65
C ARG A 46 17.61 19.17 3.70
N PRO A 47 18.51 18.95 4.67
CA PRO A 47 19.83 19.61 4.71
C PRO A 47 20.75 19.27 3.52
N PHE A 48 20.49 18.14 2.86
CA PHE A 48 21.31 17.61 1.77
C PHE A 48 20.81 18.00 0.37
N ASN A 49 19.78 18.85 0.27
CA ASN A 49 19.12 19.21 -1.00
C ASN A 49 18.67 17.97 -1.79
N VAL A 50 18.09 17.00 -1.07
CA VAL A 50 17.46 15.82 -1.65
C VAL A 50 15.97 15.88 -1.33
N SER A 51 15.13 15.81 -2.36
CA SER A 51 13.68 15.85 -2.25
C SER A 51 13.12 14.44 -2.07
N ILE A 52 12.03 14.32 -1.32
CA ILE A 52 11.26 13.08 -1.17
C ILE A 52 9.84 13.35 -1.68
N MET A 53 9.29 12.45 -2.48
CA MET A 53 7.92 12.50 -2.98
C MET A 53 7.23 11.17 -2.72
N HIS A 54 6.09 11.21 -2.02
CA HIS A 54 5.24 10.05 -1.80
C HIS A 54 4.04 10.10 -2.73
N VAL A 55 3.86 9.06 -3.55
CA VAL A 55 2.71 8.92 -4.45
C VAL A 55 1.74 7.91 -3.85
N SER A 56 0.60 8.39 -3.35
CA SER A 56 -0.46 7.52 -2.84
C SER A 56 -1.34 7.03 -3.99
N SER A 57 -1.22 5.75 -4.35
CA SER A 57 -2.00 5.14 -5.42
C SER A 57 -3.34 4.60 -4.94
N GLY A 58 -4.39 4.78 -5.77
CA GLY A 58 -5.69 4.13 -5.60
C GLY A 58 -5.70 2.72 -6.22
N GLY A 59 -6.84 2.31 -6.77
CA GLY A 59 -6.91 1.09 -7.58
C GLY A 59 -6.08 1.24 -8.87
N VAL A 60 -5.10 0.36 -9.08
CA VAL A 60 -4.26 0.32 -10.28
C VAL A 60 -4.29 -1.08 -10.87
N ILE A 61 -4.52 -1.17 -12.18
CA ILE A 61 -4.52 -2.44 -12.92
C ILE A 61 -3.12 -3.06 -12.84
N SER A 62 -3.01 -4.14 -12.09
CA SER A 62 -1.77 -4.90 -11.87
C SER A 62 -2.08 -6.31 -11.37
N ASN A 63 -1.06 -7.15 -11.24
CA ASN A 63 -1.21 -8.51 -10.75
C ASN A 63 -1.35 -8.63 -9.22
N ILE A 64 -1.33 -7.53 -8.46
CA ILE A 64 -1.39 -7.57 -6.98
C ILE A 64 -2.68 -8.23 -6.49
N ALA A 65 -3.83 -7.80 -7.04
CA ALA A 65 -5.15 -8.33 -6.68
C ALA A 65 -5.25 -9.84 -7.01
N GLN A 66 -4.83 -10.23 -8.21
CA GLN A 66 -4.85 -11.62 -8.66
C GLN A 66 -3.96 -12.52 -7.79
N ASN A 67 -2.78 -12.03 -7.41
CA ASN A 67 -1.86 -12.75 -6.53
C ASN A 67 -2.38 -12.88 -5.09
N MET A 68 -3.16 -11.91 -4.61
CA MET A 68 -3.82 -12.00 -3.32
C MET A 68 -4.93 -13.06 -3.33
N ILE A 69 -5.81 -13.03 -4.35
CA ILE A 69 -6.92 -13.97 -4.48
C ILE A 69 -6.42 -15.41 -4.60
N SER A 70 -5.38 -15.66 -5.41
CA SER A 70 -4.87 -17.02 -5.64
C SER A 70 -4.30 -17.70 -4.39
N ARG A 71 -4.00 -16.92 -3.34
CA ARG A 71 -3.48 -17.42 -2.05
C ARG A 71 -4.52 -17.36 -0.93
N PHE A 72 -5.70 -16.83 -1.22
CA PHE A 72 -6.77 -16.67 -0.25
C PHE A 72 -7.57 -17.98 -0.12
N SER A 73 -7.79 -18.42 1.11
CA SER A 73 -8.70 -19.52 1.41
C SER A 73 -9.42 -19.25 2.73
N LEU A 74 -10.68 -19.67 2.82
CA LEU A 74 -11.45 -19.65 4.05
C LEU A 74 -11.63 -21.08 4.55
N LEU A 75 -11.71 -21.22 5.87
CA LEU A 75 -12.20 -22.45 6.48
C LEU A 75 -13.67 -22.65 6.13
N SER A 76 -14.07 -23.92 5.98
CA SER A 76 -15.43 -24.32 5.58
C SER A 76 -16.53 -23.94 6.56
N ASP A 77 -16.17 -23.69 7.83
CA ASP A 77 -17.04 -23.27 8.92
C ASP A 77 -16.89 -21.78 9.25
N SER A 78 -16.21 -21.02 8.38
CA SER A 78 -15.97 -19.60 8.59
C SER A 78 -17.26 -18.78 8.61
N LEU A 79 -17.39 -17.91 9.61
CA LEU A 79 -18.46 -16.90 9.69
C LEU A 79 -18.45 -15.91 8.52
N TYR A 80 -17.36 -15.84 7.75
CA TYR A 80 -17.21 -14.95 6.61
C TYR A 80 -17.68 -15.56 5.27
N ILE A 81 -18.13 -16.82 5.25
CA ILE A 81 -18.65 -17.45 4.03
C ILE A 81 -19.79 -16.62 3.38
N PRO A 82 -20.78 -16.10 4.12
CA PRO A 82 -21.88 -15.34 3.51
C PRO A 82 -21.43 -14.07 2.77
N CYS A 83 -20.32 -13.45 3.17
CA CYS A 83 -19.81 -12.22 2.57
C CYS A 83 -18.64 -12.43 1.59
N LEU A 84 -18.27 -13.69 1.31
CA LEU A 84 -17.12 -14.00 0.46
C LEU A 84 -17.28 -13.42 -0.95
N ASN A 85 -18.46 -13.59 -1.57
CA ASN A 85 -18.71 -13.12 -2.93
C ASN A 85 -18.56 -11.61 -3.06
N ILE A 86 -19.08 -10.85 -2.09
CA ILE A 86 -18.96 -9.38 -2.05
C ILE A 86 -17.49 -8.96 -1.95
N THR A 87 -16.70 -9.72 -1.20
CA THR A 87 -15.26 -9.45 -1.01
C THR A 87 -14.48 -9.70 -2.30
N VAL A 88 -14.75 -10.81 -2.98
CA VAL A 88 -14.11 -11.15 -4.27
C VAL A 88 -14.49 -10.14 -5.35
N GLU A 89 -15.76 -9.74 -5.42
CA GLU A 89 -16.20 -8.68 -6.34
C GLU A 89 -15.47 -7.36 -6.08
N ARG A 90 -15.31 -6.95 -4.82
CA ARG A 90 -14.57 -5.72 -4.47
C ARG A 90 -13.16 -5.75 -5.01
N ILE A 91 -12.47 -6.88 -4.91
CA ILE A 91 -11.08 -7.01 -5.35
C ILE A 91 -10.98 -6.99 -6.90
N ASN A 92 -12.02 -7.45 -7.59
CA ASN A 92 -12.04 -7.55 -9.05
C ASN A 92 -12.67 -6.35 -9.78
N ARG A 93 -13.29 -5.41 -9.05
CA ARG A 93 -13.83 -4.18 -9.66
C ARG A 93 -12.68 -3.23 -10.04
N ASN A 94 -12.42 -3.11 -11.34
CA ASN A 94 -11.68 -2.01 -11.95
C ASN A 94 -12.66 -0.96 -12.46
#